data_AF-D9PW82-F1
#
_entry.id   AF-D9PW82-F1
#
_cell.length_a   1.000
_cell.length_b   1.000
_cell.length_c   1.000
_cell.angle_alpha   90.00
_cell.angle_beta   90.00
_cell.angle_gamma   90.00
#
_symmetry.space_group_name_H-M   'P 1'
#
loop_
_entity.id
_entity.type
_entity.pdbx_description
1 polymer ?
#
loop_
_entity_poly.entity_id
_entity_poly.type
_entity_poly.pdbx_seq_one_letter_code
_entity_poly.pdbx_strand_id
1 'polypeptide(L)'
;MIILALAVLAVAGCVSEESEYQDQNLSNYPDVSPEDYMTSDTGNASGKGEYDASGVCTYVVDGDTIDVSGTGRIRLVGVNTPERGEPGYREAKDFMKSMCLSRTVQLDIDDAKRHDKYGRVLAVVYVDGVNINRELLRRGYAEVMYIPPSEFNPYEWT
;
A
#
# COMPACT_ATOMS: atom_id res chain seq x y z
N MET A 1 53.59 -36.65 -37.05
CA MET A 1 54.23 -37.81 -36.39
C MET A 1 54.96 -37.25 -35.19
N ILE A 2 54.88 -37.79 -33.97
CA ILE A 2 54.57 -39.17 -33.53
C ILE A 2 53.45 -39.17 -32.47
N ILE A 3 52.65 -40.23 -32.46
CA ILE A 3 51.74 -40.60 -31.36
C ILE A 3 52.52 -41.52 -30.41
N LEU A 4 52.47 -41.32 -29.10
CA LEU A 4 52.28 -42.45 -28.17
C LEU A 4 51.70 -41.99 -26.83
N ALA A 5 50.59 -42.61 -26.45
CA ALA A 5 50.02 -42.57 -25.10
C ALA A 5 50.37 -43.88 -24.37
N LEU A 6 50.35 -43.84 -23.03
CA LEU A 6 50.19 -44.97 -22.09
C LEU A 6 49.81 -44.31 -20.74
N ALA A 7 48.53 -44.27 -20.34
CA ALA A 7 47.74 -45.35 -19.74
C ALA A 7 48.34 -45.80 -18.38
N VAL A 8 47.89 -45.25 -17.23
CA VAL A 8 46.65 -45.56 -16.46
C VAL A 8 46.79 -46.80 -15.56
N LEU A 9 46.63 -46.58 -14.24
CA LEU A 9 46.03 -47.44 -13.19
C LEU A 9 46.11 -46.61 -11.87
N ALA A 10 45.05 -46.14 -11.19
CA ALA A 10 43.85 -46.80 -10.63
C ALA A 10 44.23 -47.80 -9.51
N VAL A 11 43.59 -47.94 -8.33
CA VAL A 11 42.41 -47.35 -7.65
C VAL A 11 42.59 -47.60 -6.12
N ALA A 12 41.88 -47.05 -5.12
CA ALA A 12 40.77 -46.08 -4.98
C ALA A 12 40.78 -45.46 -3.55
N GLY A 13 39.86 -44.54 -3.21
CA GLY A 13 39.67 -44.02 -1.84
C GLY A 13 38.59 -42.94 -1.79
N CYS A 14 37.33 -43.32 -1.59
CA CYS A 14 36.20 -42.39 -1.53
C CYS A 14 36.04 -41.77 -0.13
N VAL A 15 35.90 -40.45 -0.08
CA VAL A 15 34.93 -39.75 0.78
C VAL A 15 34.55 -38.46 0.04
N SER A 16 33.24 -38.27 -0.15
CA SER A 16 32.66 -37.02 -0.66
C SER A 16 32.01 -36.32 0.52
N GLU A 17 32.48 -35.13 0.87
CA GLU A 17 31.76 -34.21 1.75
C GLU A 17 31.61 -32.87 1.00
N GLU A 18 30.80 -32.87 -0.06
CA GLU A 18 30.05 -31.67 -0.43
C GLU A 18 28.85 -31.59 0.51
N SER A 19 28.77 -30.53 1.29
CA SER A 19 27.61 -30.26 2.13
C SER A 19 26.42 -29.81 1.26
N GLU A 20 25.38 -30.64 1.22
CA GLU A 20 24.06 -30.31 0.65
C GLU A 20 23.53 -28.96 1.15
N TYR A 21 22.87 -28.19 0.26
CA TYR A 21 21.41 -28.01 0.37
C TYR A 21 20.81 -27.40 -0.91
N GLN A 22 20.22 -28.27 -1.72
CA GLN A 22 19.16 -28.04 -2.71
C GLN A 22 18.26 -29.29 -2.63
N ASP A 23 16.95 -29.30 -2.87
CA ASP A 23 15.95 -28.27 -3.18
C ASP A 23 14.56 -28.96 -3.04
N GLN A 24 13.47 -28.22 -3.26
CA GLN A 24 12.14 -28.72 -3.65
C GLN A 24 11.22 -29.33 -2.58
N ASN A 25 10.06 -28.67 -2.45
CA ASN A 25 8.82 -29.37 -2.74
C ASN A 25 7.91 -28.52 -3.64
N LEU A 26 8.24 -28.51 -4.94
CA LEU A 26 7.40 -27.93 -5.99
C LEU A 26 6.63 -29.07 -6.71
N SER A 27 5.71 -29.73 -6.00
CA SER A 27 4.88 -30.81 -6.59
C SER A 27 3.37 -30.61 -6.38
N ASN A 28 2.79 -29.66 -7.12
CA ASN A 28 1.44 -29.76 -7.68
C ASN A 28 1.11 -28.56 -8.58
N TYR A 29 1.61 -28.60 -9.82
CA TYR A 29 1.04 -27.84 -10.93
C TYR A 29 0.60 -28.85 -12.00
N PRO A 30 -0.72 -29.10 -12.19
CA PRO A 30 -1.18 -29.93 -13.28
C PRO A 30 -1.01 -29.20 -14.63
N ASP A 31 -0.56 -29.97 -15.61
CA ASP A 31 -0.46 -29.62 -17.02
C ASP A 31 -1.85 -29.32 -17.62
N VAL A 32 -2.00 -28.20 -18.32
CA VAL A 32 -3.22 -27.84 -19.06
C VAL A 32 -2.87 -27.17 -20.39
N SER A 33 -3.47 -27.72 -21.46
CA SER A 33 -3.24 -27.34 -22.86
C SER A 33 -3.66 -25.88 -23.16
N PRO A 34 -3.01 -25.16 -24.10
CA PRO A 34 -3.36 -23.77 -24.44
C PRO A 34 -4.74 -23.50 -25.06
N GLU A 35 -5.64 -24.48 -25.17
CA GLU A 35 -6.89 -24.38 -25.94
C GLU A 35 -8.12 -23.95 -25.11
N ASP A 36 -8.05 -23.99 -23.77
CA ASP A 36 -9.18 -23.67 -22.87
C ASP A 36 -9.30 -22.18 -22.46
N TYR A 37 -8.63 -21.25 -23.14
CA TYR A 37 -8.60 -19.82 -22.77
C TYR A 37 -9.89 -19.03 -23.12
N MET A 38 -11.07 -19.65 -22.92
CA MET A 38 -12.41 -19.04 -23.06
C MET A 38 -13.41 -19.57 -22.02
N THR A 39 -13.12 -19.44 -20.72
CA THR A 39 -14.18 -19.39 -19.69
C THR A 39 -13.95 -18.23 -18.72
N SER A 40 -15.00 -17.44 -18.51
CA SER A 40 -15.06 -16.35 -17.54
C SER A 40 -14.85 -16.83 -16.10
N ASP A 41 -13.92 -16.20 -15.38
CA ASP A 41 -13.99 -16.15 -13.91
C ASP A 41 -13.97 -14.69 -13.42
N THR A 42 -15.15 -14.24 -12.98
CA THR A 42 -15.32 -12.99 -12.22
C THR A 42 -15.05 -13.26 -10.75
N GLY A 43 -13.79 -13.46 -10.39
CA GLY A 43 -13.34 -13.74 -9.02
C GLY A 43 -12.93 -12.49 -8.23
N ASN A 44 -13.71 -12.15 -7.20
CA ASN A 44 -13.52 -11.00 -6.30
C ASN A 44 -12.06 -10.66 -5.90
N ALA A 45 -11.67 -9.40 -6.10
CA ALA A 45 -10.52 -8.82 -5.41
C ALA A 45 -10.83 -8.65 -3.91
N SER A 46 -10.23 -9.51 -3.07
CA SER A 46 -10.36 -9.46 -1.61
C SER A 46 -9.51 -8.33 -1.03
N GLY A 47 -10.18 -7.32 -0.47
CA GLY A 47 -9.54 -6.14 0.12
C GLY A 47 -10.53 -5.14 0.72
N LYS A 48 -11.72 -5.60 1.13
CA LYS A 48 -12.66 -4.78 1.88
C LYS A 48 -12.24 -4.75 3.35
N GLY A 49 -11.39 -3.80 3.71
CA GLY A 49 -11.37 -3.31 5.09
C GLY A 49 -12.75 -2.77 5.43
N GLU A 50 -13.28 -3.17 6.59
CA GLU A 50 -14.50 -2.58 7.13
C GLU A 50 -14.12 -1.23 7.75
N TYR A 51 -14.58 -0.13 7.16
CA TYR A 51 -14.25 1.22 7.63
C TYR A 51 -14.84 1.46 9.03
N ASP A 52 -14.03 1.94 9.98
CA ASP A 52 -14.46 2.25 11.37
C ASP A 52 -15.65 3.21 11.42
N ALA A 53 -15.66 4.19 10.51
CA ALA A 53 -16.63 5.26 10.51
C ALA A 53 -16.92 5.77 9.09
N SER A 54 -18.06 6.42 8.94
CA SER A 54 -18.39 7.17 7.73
C SER A 54 -19.28 8.37 8.07
N GLY A 55 -19.28 9.37 7.19
CA GLY A 55 -20.08 10.58 7.35
C GLY A 55 -19.91 11.52 6.17
N VAL A 56 -20.74 12.56 6.09
CA VAL A 56 -20.60 13.60 5.06
C VAL A 56 -19.44 14.51 5.44
N CYS A 57 -18.50 14.75 4.51
CA CYS A 57 -17.52 15.82 4.69
C CYS A 57 -18.21 17.18 4.55
N THR A 58 -18.39 17.86 5.67
CA THR A 58 -19.11 19.14 5.77
C THR A 58 -18.22 20.35 5.52
N TYR A 59 -16.90 20.23 5.74
CA TYR A 59 -15.95 21.32 5.55
C TYR A 59 -14.54 20.79 5.22
N VAL A 60 -13.80 21.56 4.41
CA VAL A 60 -12.39 21.30 4.07
C VAL A 60 -11.54 22.45 4.62
N VAL A 61 -10.69 22.16 5.60
CA VAL A 61 -9.87 23.16 6.32
C VAL A 61 -8.64 23.54 5.49
N ASP A 62 -8.01 22.55 4.88
CA ASP A 62 -6.79 22.65 4.06
C ASP A 62 -6.67 21.37 3.20
N GLY A 63 -5.46 20.99 2.78
CA GLY A 63 -5.25 19.81 1.93
C GLY A 63 -5.19 18.48 2.68
N ASP A 64 -5.09 18.46 4.01
CA ASP A 64 -5.00 17.23 4.81
C ASP A 64 -5.90 17.22 6.06
N THR A 65 -6.71 18.25 6.26
CA THR A 65 -7.66 18.37 7.37
C THR A 65 -9.08 18.66 6.87
N ILE A 66 -10.04 17.82 7.28
CA ILE A 66 -11.48 17.93 6.93
C ILE A 66 -12.37 17.79 8.16
N ASP A 67 -13.60 18.28 8.10
CA ASP A 67 -14.63 18.04 9.12
C ASP A 67 -15.70 17.08 8.56
N VAL A 68 -16.01 16.02 9.32
CA VAL A 68 -16.94 14.94 8.94
C VAL A 68 -18.10 14.86 9.92
N SER A 69 -19.33 14.82 9.41
CA SER A 69 -20.55 14.75 10.22
C SER A 69 -20.54 13.53 11.14
N GLY A 70 -20.73 13.72 12.45
CA GLY A 70 -20.76 12.65 13.44
C GLY A 70 -19.40 12.18 13.94
N THR A 71 -18.30 12.46 13.23
CA THR A 71 -16.93 12.10 13.64
C THR A 71 -16.11 13.31 14.12
N GLY A 72 -16.37 14.51 13.59
CA GLY A 72 -15.63 15.73 13.92
C GLY A 72 -14.48 15.99 12.96
N ARG A 73 -13.39 16.59 13.45
CA ARG A 73 -12.24 16.99 12.63
C ARG A 73 -11.28 15.83 12.44
N ILE A 74 -10.99 15.51 11.18
CA ILE A 74 -10.08 14.46 10.74
C ILE A 74 -8.78 15.10 10.24
N ARG A 75 -7.63 14.53 10.61
CA ARG A 75 -6.34 14.77 9.98
C ARG A 75 -5.92 13.51 9.23
N LEU A 76 -5.72 13.64 7.91
CA LEU A 76 -5.28 12.57 7.04
C LEU A 76 -3.89 12.09 7.47
N VAL A 77 -3.74 10.84 7.90
CA VAL A 77 -2.44 10.27 8.32
C VAL A 77 -1.48 10.05 7.17
N GLY A 78 -0.18 10.04 7.47
CA GLY A 78 0.86 9.69 6.50
C GLY A 78 1.22 10.79 5.49
N VAL A 79 0.45 11.88 5.43
CA VAL A 79 0.59 12.96 4.44
C VAL A 79 0.71 14.33 5.10
N ASN A 80 1.37 15.27 4.43
CA ASN A 80 1.36 16.68 4.80
C ASN A 80 1.27 17.57 3.56
N THR A 81 0.27 18.43 3.52
CA THR A 81 0.07 19.41 2.44
C THR A 81 0.73 20.75 2.78
N PRO A 82 1.05 21.59 1.79
CA PRO A 82 1.57 22.93 2.04
C PRO A 82 0.61 23.74 2.91
N GLU A 83 1.15 24.50 3.86
CA GLU A 83 0.38 25.25 4.86
C GLU A 83 -0.18 26.58 4.31
N ARG A 84 -1.11 27.19 5.04
CA ARG A 84 -1.81 28.40 4.54
C ARG A 84 -0.85 29.59 4.34
N GLY A 85 -0.51 29.83 3.09
CA GLY A 85 0.41 30.89 2.65
C GLY A 85 1.55 30.35 1.77
N GLU A 86 1.74 29.03 1.75
CA GLU A 86 2.76 28.35 0.97
C GLU A 86 2.26 28.05 -0.46
N PRO A 87 3.18 27.94 -1.45
CA PRO A 87 2.84 27.46 -2.79
C PRO A 87 2.21 26.06 -2.73
N GLY A 88 1.15 25.80 -3.50
CA GLY A 88 0.44 24.52 -3.52
C GLY A 88 -0.71 24.38 -2.51
N TYR A 89 -0.84 25.28 -1.52
CA TYR A 89 -1.93 25.24 -0.52
C TYR A 89 -3.32 25.25 -1.17
N ARG A 90 -3.52 26.09 -2.20
CA ARG A 90 -4.84 26.24 -2.84
C ARG A 90 -5.16 25.01 -3.68
N GLU A 91 -4.18 24.52 -4.41
CA GLU A 91 -4.23 23.37 -5.28
C GLU A 91 -4.58 22.09 -4.49
N ALA A 92 -3.89 21.84 -3.37
CA ALA A 92 -4.19 20.73 -2.47
C ALA A 92 -5.58 20.84 -1.83
N LYS A 93 -5.95 22.04 -1.36
CA LYS A 93 -7.26 22.29 -0.74
C LYS A 93 -8.42 22.17 -1.73
N ASP A 94 -8.27 22.67 -2.95
CA ASP A 94 -9.29 22.60 -3.98
C ASP A 94 -9.43 21.19 -4.56
N PHE A 95 -8.34 20.43 -4.66
CA PHE A 95 -8.39 18.98 -4.88
C PHE A 95 -9.21 18.28 -3.78
N MET A 96 -8.92 18.52 -2.50
CA MET A 96 -9.70 17.93 -1.40
C MET A 96 -11.19 18.27 -1.50
N LYS A 97 -11.55 19.53 -1.76
CA LYS A 97 -12.95 19.91 -2.00
C LYS A 97 -13.58 19.11 -3.15
N SER A 98 -12.89 19.01 -4.28
CA SER A 98 -13.39 18.27 -5.46
C SER A 98 -13.60 16.78 -5.18
N MET A 99 -12.81 16.19 -4.29
CA MET A 99 -12.92 14.79 -3.93
C MET A 99 -14.01 14.52 -2.88
N CYS A 100 -14.06 15.27 -1.78
CA CYS A 100 -14.88 14.89 -0.61
C CYS A 100 -16.02 15.84 -0.23
N LEU A 101 -16.00 17.13 -0.59
CA LEU A 101 -16.96 18.10 -0.04
C LEU A 101 -18.41 17.73 -0.42
N SER A 102 -19.30 17.73 0.58
CA SER A 102 -20.71 17.32 0.45
C SER A 102 -20.93 15.87 -0.01
N ARG A 103 -19.90 15.01 0.06
CA ARG A 103 -19.98 13.56 -0.21
C ARG A 103 -19.77 12.78 1.08
N THR A 104 -20.27 11.55 1.11
CA THR A 104 -19.92 10.59 2.16
C THR A 104 -18.47 10.18 1.99
N VAL A 105 -17.69 10.33 3.05
CA VAL A 105 -16.35 9.76 3.18
C VAL A 105 -16.42 8.53 4.08
N GLN A 106 -15.52 7.58 3.87
CA GLN A 106 -15.26 6.50 4.79
C GLN A 106 -13.89 6.68 5.45
N LEU A 107 -13.78 6.26 6.71
CA LEU A 107 -12.63 6.50 7.58
C LEU A 107 -12.10 5.17 8.11
N ASP A 108 -10.79 5.01 7.98
CA ASP A 108 -9.96 3.91 8.48
C ASP A 108 -9.06 4.55 9.54
N ILE A 109 -9.42 4.38 10.81
CA ILE A 109 -8.96 5.21 11.94
C ILE A 109 -7.77 4.54 12.63
N ASP A 110 -6.69 5.29 12.80
CA ASP A 110 -5.42 4.79 13.36
C ASP A 110 -5.58 4.20 14.76
N ASP A 111 -5.57 2.88 14.88
CA ASP A 111 -5.75 2.16 16.14
C ASP A 111 -4.55 2.30 17.08
N ALA A 112 -3.35 2.48 16.52
CA ALA A 112 -2.16 2.79 17.31
C ALA A 112 -2.22 4.21 17.91
N LYS A 113 -2.96 5.14 17.28
CA LYS A 113 -3.08 6.54 17.72
C LYS A 113 -4.33 7.25 17.19
N ARG A 114 -5.50 6.94 17.74
CA ARG A 114 -6.80 7.46 17.24
C ARG A 114 -6.93 8.99 17.18
N HIS A 115 -6.17 9.74 17.98
CA HIS A 115 -6.21 11.21 18.01
C HIS A 115 -4.84 11.88 18.15
N ASP A 116 -4.71 13.10 17.62
CA ASP A 116 -3.57 13.97 17.89
C ASP A 116 -3.74 14.88 19.13
N LYS A 117 -2.68 15.64 19.45
CA LYS A 117 -2.66 16.58 20.60
C LYS A 117 -3.67 17.74 20.51
N TYR A 118 -4.30 17.94 19.36
CA TYR A 118 -5.34 18.95 19.13
C TYR A 118 -6.75 18.35 19.17
N GLY A 119 -6.87 17.03 19.40
CA GLY A 119 -8.15 16.31 19.41
C GLY A 119 -8.70 16.02 18.01
N ARG A 120 -7.87 16.11 16.96
CA ARG A 120 -8.27 15.65 15.61
C ARG A 120 -8.17 14.13 15.56
N VAL A 121 -9.16 13.48 14.94
CA VAL A 121 -9.11 12.04 14.64
C VAL A 121 -8.03 11.80 13.57
N LEU A 122 -7.19 10.79 13.77
CA LEU A 122 -6.18 10.37 12.81
C LEU A 122 -6.74 9.23 11.96
N ALA A 123 -6.85 9.42 10.65
CA ALA A 123 -7.41 8.41 9.75
C ALA A 123 -6.83 8.45 8.33
N VAL A 124 -6.92 7.31 7.63
CA VAL A 124 -6.92 7.26 6.17
C VAL A 124 -8.34 7.53 5.68
N VAL A 125 -8.49 8.43 4.70
CA VAL A 125 -9.78 8.87 4.18
C VAL A 125 -10.03 8.27 2.81
N TYR A 126 -11.22 7.68 2.65
CA TYR A 126 -11.69 7.10 1.40
C TYR A 126 -12.92 7.84 0.87
N VAL A 127 -13.05 7.96 -0.44
CA VAL A 127 -14.29 8.37 -1.12
C VAL A 127 -14.53 7.42 -2.27
N ASP A 128 -15.70 6.76 -2.27
CA ASP A 128 -16.08 5.75 -3.27
C ASP A 128 -14.99 4.66 -3.47
N GLY A 129 -14.32 4.27 -2.38
CA GLY A 129 -13.24 3.29 -2.37
C GLY A 129 -11.85 3.83 -2.76
N VAL A 130 -11.73 5.11 -3.15
CA VAL A 130 -10.44 5.75 -3.48
C VAL A 130 -9.77 6.28 -2.21
N ASN A 131 -8.58 5.76 -1.89
CA ASN A 131 -7.71 6.29 -0.83
C ASN A 131 -7.21 7.70 -1.20
N ILE A 132 -7.69 8.72 -0.49
CA ILE A 132 -7.41 10.13 -0.78
C ILE A 132 -6.01 10.53 -0.31
N ASN A 133 -5.51 9.97 0.80
CA ASN A 133 -4.16 10.18 1.30
C ASN A 133 -3.12 9.80 0.22
N ARG A 134 -3.29 8.63 -0.38
CA ARG A 134 -2.46 8.17 -1.51
C ARG A 134 -2.59 9.06 -2.75
N GLU A 135 -3.80 9.51 -3.07
CA GLU A 135 -4.02 10.36 -4.26
C GLU A 135 -3.42 11.77 -4.11
N LEU A 136 -3.34 12.32 -2.89
CA LEU A 136 -2.58 13.55 -2.58
C LEU A 136 -1.09 13.39 -2.91
N LEU A 137 -0.47 12.29 -2.45
CA LEU A 137 0.93 11.98 -2.73
C LEU A 137 1.17 11.77 -4.23
N ARG A 138 0.34 10.92 -4.88
CA ARG A 138 0.46 10.58 -6.30
C ARG A 138 0.33 11.79 -7.24
N ARG A 139 -0.34 12.86 -6.80
CA ARG A 139 -0.49 14.12 -7.54
C ARG A 139 0.54 15.19 -7.18
N GLY A 140 1.39 14.96 -6.19
CA GLY A 140 2.33 15.97 -5.68
C GLY A 140 1.65 17.12 -4.93
N TYR A 141 0.47 16.87 -4.33
CA TYR A 141 -0.21 17.84 -3.46
C TYR A 141 0.19 17.71 -1.99
N ALA A 142 0.81 16.60 -1.61
CA ALA A 142 1.35 16.33 -0.28
C ALA A 142 2.74 15.70 -0.35
N GLU A 143 3.50 15.86 0.72
CA GLU A 143 4.69 15.07 1.03
C GLU A 143 4.35 13.98 2.07
N VAL A 144 5.21 12.97 2.20
CA VAL A 144 5.04 11.92 3.21
C VAL A 144 5.39 12.46 4.60
N MET A 145 4.46 12.31 5.56
CA MET A 145 4.67 12.64 6.96
C MET A 145 4.22 11.47 7.85
N TYR A 146 5.18 10.68 8.33
CA TYR A 146 4.93 9.62 9.29
C TYR A 146 4.83 10.17 10.72
N ILE A 147 3.76 9.83 11.43
CA ILE A 147 3.47 10.32 12.80
C ILE A 147 3.40 9.13 13.76
N PRO A 148 4.51 8.73 14.42
CA PRO A 148 4.49 7.58 15.32
C PRO A 148 3.73 7.83 16.64
N PRO A 149 3.25 6.76 17.30
CA PRO A 149 2.96 5.46 16.67
C PRO A 149 1.82 5.60 15.66
N SER A 150 1.84 4.80 14.61
CA SER A 150 0.80 4.68 13.58
C SER A 150 0.90 3.29 12.97
N GLU A 151 -0.22 2.66 12.64
CA GLU A 151 -0.22 1.39 11.91
C GLU A 151 -0.01 1.55 10.39
N PHE A 152 -0.24 2.76 9.87
CA PHE A 152 -0.15 3.05 8.45
C PHE A 152 1.28 3.38 8.02
N ASN A 153 1.77 2.68 6.98
CA ASN A 153 3.05 2.96 6.35
C ASN A 153 2.88 3.79 5.06
N PRO A 154 3.00 5.12 5.10
CA PRO A 154 2.78 5.97 3.91
C PRO A 154 3.82 5.79 2.80
N TYR A 155 4.99 5.19 3.12
CA TYR A 155 6.02 4.89 2.12
C TYR A 155 5.63 3.76 1.16
N GLU A 156 4.56 3.00 1.46
CA GLU A 156 3.99 1.98 0.57
C GLU A 156 2.94 2.56 -0.40
N TRP A 157 2.62 3.85 -0.32
CA TRP A 157 1.59 4.49 -1.14
C TRP A 157 2.13 5.19 -2.39
N THR A 158 3.45 5.44 -2.44
CA THR A 158 4.18 6.22 -3.46
C THR A 158 4.87 5.34 -4.50
#